data_AF-A0A6C0AD45-F1
#
_entry.id   AF-A0A6C0AD45-F1
#
_cell.length_a   1.000
_cell.length_b   1.000
_cell.length_c   1.000
_cell.angle_alpha   90.00
_cell.angle_beta   90.00
_cell.angle_gamma   90.00
#
_symmetry.space_group_name_H-M   'P 1'
#
loop_
_entity.id
_entity.type
_entity.pdbx_description
1 polymer ?
#
loop_
_entity_poly.entity_id
_entity_poly.type
_entity_poly.pdbx_seq_one_letter_code
_entity_poly.pdbx_strand_id
1 'polypeptide(L)'
;MIINIVLYNLMAFQPKNSDELKEAIDLWCNDEENAFTKYGNINEWDTSKVTNMSYMFYFSQFNGDISEWDTSNVTDMSYMFSDSQFNGNISKWNTSNVTDMSWMFYRSKFNEDISKWDTSSVTDMNHMFSKSQFNKNISNWDTFNVINMGWMFHESTFDGDISKWVTSKVTNMNSMFYKSKFNGDISKWNISNVTTMSHMFCYSQFNRDISKWDTSNVTNMNRMFYNSQFNRDIYNWNFSSLYYNINNIGIKIVKKWTIVKVDKKNIECCVLLQPIDNEFIKCSTCNHCFDISIKDKWIDNKNSCPMCTSKWENNNIYLME
;
A
#
# COMPACT_ATOMS: atom_id res chain seq x y z
N MET A 1 36.33 -5.66 -55.87
CA MET A 1 35.82 -6.70 -54.94
C MET A 1 34.53 -6.15 -54.37
N ILE A 2 33.41 -6.50 -54.99
CA ILE A 2 32.08 -6.07 -54.57
C ILE A 2 31.76 -6.91 -53.33
N ILE A 3 31.68 -6.26 -52.17
CA ILE A 3 31.22 -6.91 -50.94
C ILE A 3 29.73 -7.17 -51.15
N ASN A 4 29.40 -8.43 -51.45
CA ASN A 4 28.04 -8.95 -51.39
C ASN A 4 27.60 -8.88 -49.92
N ILE A 5 26.91 -7.81 -49.55
CA ILE A 5 26.10 -7.80 -48.34
C ILE A 5 24.90 -8.70 -48.66
N VAL A 6 25.04 -9.98 -48.31
CA VAL A 6 23.89 -10.86 -48.20
C VAL A 6 23.08 -10.28 -47.05
N LEU A 7 22.01 -9.55 -47.39
CA LEU A 7 20.91 -9.24 -46.49
C LEU A 7 20.26 -10.57 -46.12
N TYR A 8 20.85 -11.28 -45.16
CA TYR A 8 20.12 -12.26 -44.40
C TYR A 8 19.03 -11.47 -43.70
N ASN A 9 17.79 -11.73 -44.11
CA ASN A 9 16.61 -11.42 -43.34
C ASN A 9 16.72 -12.29 -42.07
N LEU A 10 17.55 -11.87 -41.10
CA LEU A 10 17.61 -12.49 -39.79
C LEU A 10 16.23 -12.24 -39.20
N MET A 11 15.44 -13.31 -39.10
CA MET A 11 14.23 -13.24 -38.30
C MET A 11 14.66 -12.78 -36.90
N ALA A 12 14.01 -11.73 -36.40
CA ALA A 12 14.17 -11.26 -35.03
C ALA A 12 14.13 -12.47 -34.08
N PHE A 13 15.05 -12.50 -33.10
CA PHE A 13 14.99 -13.52 -32.06
C PHE A 13 13.63 -13.46 -31.37
N GLN A 14 12.88 -14.56 -31.47
CA GLN A 14 11.57 -14.71 -30.86
C GLN A 14 11.66 -15.84 -29.82
N PRO A 15 11.76 -15.52 -28.52
CA PRO A 15 11.77 -16.54 -27.47
C PRO A 15 10.48 -17.36 -27.50
N LYS A 16 10.59 -18.68 -27.33
CA LYS A 16 9.46 -19.62 -27.28
C LYS A 16 8.69 -19.51 -25.97
N ASN A 17 9.34 -19.06 -24.91
CA ASN A 17 8.79 -18.91 -23.57
C ASN A 17 9.64 -17.92 -22.74
N SER A 18 9.17 -17.65 -21.52
CA SER A 18 9.83 -16.75 -20.57
C SER A 18 11.24 -17.19 -20.19
N ASP A 19 11.50 -18.51 -20.11
CA ASP A 19 12.83 -19.03 -19.74
C ASP A 19 13.86 -18.72 -20.83
N GLU A 20 13.51 -18.93 -22.11
CA GLU A 20 14.40 -18.61 -23.25
C GLU A 20 14.65 -17.09 -23.35
N LEU A 21 13.64 -16.25 -23.05
CA LEU A 21 13.84 -14.81 -22.94
C LEU A 21 14.80 -14.49 -21.79
N LYS A 22 14.61 -15.09 -20.61
CA LYS A 22 15.45 -14.85 -19.43
C LYS A 22 16.90 -15.25 -19.69
N GLU A 23 17.15 -16.41 -20.31
CA GLU A 23 18.49 -16.84 -20.70
C GLU A 23 19.14 -15.85 -21.67
N ALA A 24 18.38 -15.31 -22.64
CA ALA A 24 18.90 -14.31 -23.56
C ALA A 24 19.24 -12.98 -22.86
N ILE A 25 18.39 -12.52 -21.94
CA ILE A 25 18.63 -11.33 -21.13
C ILE A 25 19.84 -11.51 -20.22
N ASP A 26 19.96 -12.66 -19.56
CA ASP A 26 21.08 -12.95 -18.66
C ASP A 26 22.40 -13.00 -19.43
N LEU A 27 22.39 -13.57 -20.65
CA LEU A 27 23.56 -13.48 -21.53
C LEU A 27 23.84 -12.03 -21.92
N TRP A 28 22.83 -11.25 -22.31
CA TRP A 28 22.99 -9.84 -22.67
C TRP A 28 23.59 -9.00 -21.54
N CYS A 29 23.14 -9.22 -20.31
CA CYS A 29 23.62 -8.48 -19.14
C CYS A 29 25.04 -8.85 -18.73
N ASN A 30 25.51 -10.07 -19.05
CA ASN A 30 26.83 -10.57 -18.65
C ASN A 30 27.87 -10.47 -19.77
N ASP A 31 27.45 -10.60 -21.03
CA ASP A 31 28.29 -10.65 -22.22
C ASP A 31 27.48 -10.20 -23.46
N GLU A 32 27.39 -8.88 -23.62
CA GLU A 32 26.61 -8.24 -24.69
C GLU A 32 27.07 -8.65 -26.10
N GLU A 33 28.37 -8.84 -26.33
CA GLU A 33 28.91 -9.22 -27.66
C GLU A 33 28.44 -10.62 -28.08
N ASN A 34 28.51 -11.58 -27.15
CA ASN A 34 28.02 -12.93 -27.41
C ASN A 34 26.49 -12.98 -27.51
N ALA A 35 25.78 -12.19 -26.69
CA ALA A 35 24.32 -12.07 -26.80
C ALA A 35 23.90 -11.48 -28.15
N PHE A 36 24.56 -10.41 -28.60
CA PHE A 36 24.31 -9.78 -29.89
C PHE A 36 24.59 -10.76 -31.05
N THR A 37 25.69 -11.50 -30.98
CA THR A 37 26.03 -12.51 -32.01
C THR A 37 24.99 -13.63 -32.08
N LYS A 38 24.42 -14.02 -30.93
CA LYS A 38 23.48 -15.14 -30.83
C LYS A 38 22.02 -14.75 -31.10
N TYR A 39 21.58 -13.60 -30.61
CA TYR A 39 20.17 -13.18 -30.56
C TYR A 39 19.90 -11.87 -31.32
N GLY A 40 20.93 -11.20 -31.84
CA GLY A 40 20.79 -9.86 -32.40
C GLY A 40 20.59 -8.80 -31.31
N ASN A 41 20.26 -7.58 -31.73
CA ASN A 41 20.05 -6.45 -30.82
C ASN A 41 18.82 -6.68 -29.93
N ILE A 42 18.95 -6.43 -28.63
CA ILE A 42 17.88 -6.61 -27.64
C ILE A 42 16.61 -5.83 -27.95
N ASN A 43 16.72 -4.66 -28.58
CA ASN A 43 15.57 -3.83 -28.94
C ASN A 43 14.74 -4.42 -30.10
N GLU A 44 15.31 -5.35 -30.88
CA GLU A 44 14.69 -5.99 -32.04
C GLU A 44 14.09 -7.37 -31.71
N TRP A 45 14.21 -7.83 -30.47
CA TRP A 45 13.65 -9.12 -30.05
C TRP A 45 12.12 -9.11 -30.11
N ASP A 46 11.54 -10.14 -30.73
CA ASP A 46 10.09 -10.32 -30.82
C ASP A 46 9.56 -11.01 -29.56
N THR A 47 9.18 -10.22 -28.56
CA THR A 47 8.66 -10.72 -27.28
C THR A 47 7.17 -11.08 -27.31
N SER A 48 6.50 -11.04 -28.47
CA SER A 48 5.03 -11.16 -28.59
C SER A 48 4.45 -12.47 -28.05
N LYS A 49 5.25 -13.53 -27.93
CA LYS A 49 4.83 -14.83 -27.38
C LYS A 49 5.01 -14.96 -25.87
N VAL A 50 5.65 -14.01 -25.22
CA VAL A 50 5.98 -14.08 -23.80
C VAL A 50 4.80 -13.59 -22.97
N THR A 51 4.36 -14.42 -22.01
CA THR A 51 3.25 -14.10 -21.11
C THR A 51 3.70 -13.77 -19.68
N ASN A 52 4.91 -14.16 -19.30
CA ASN A 52 5.50 -13.86 -18.00
C ASN A 52 6.85 -13.16 -18.20
N MET A 53 6.98 -11.93 -17.69
CA MET A 53 8.21 -11.14 -17.68
C MET A 53 8.71 -10.89 -16.26
N SER A 54 8.32 -11.76 -15.31
CA SER A 54 8.82 -11.68 -13.95
C SER A 54 10.33 -11.87 -13.89
N TYR A 55 10.99 -11.15 -12.99
CA TYR A 55 12.43 -11.23 -12.71
C TYR A 55 13.40 -10.97 -13.90
N MET A 56 12.92 -10.52 -15.06
CA MET A 56 13.75 -10.41 -16.27
C MET A 56 15.03 -9.59 -16.07
N PHE A 57 14.95 -8.43 -15.40
CA PHE A 57 16.08 -7.54 -15.10
C PHE A 57 16.34 -7.39 -13.60
N TYR A 58 15.98 -8.39 -12.79
CA TYR A 58 16.22 -8.38 -11.35
C TYR A 58 17.72 -8.25 -11.03
N PHE A 59 18.09 -7.29 -10.17
CA PHE A 59 19.48 -6.91 -9.86
C PHE A 59 20.36 -6.55 -11.08
N SER A 60 19.77 -6.23 -12.22
CA SER A 60 20.53 -5.97 -13.44
C SER A 60 21.13 -4.55 -13.47
N GLN A 61 22.31 -4.43 -14.08
CA GLN A 61 22.91 -3.15 -14.47
C GLN A 61 22.39 -2.63 -15.83
N PHE A 62 21.52 -3.40 -16.49
CA PHE A 62 20.96 -3.07 -17.79
C PHE A 62 20.21 -1.73 -17.75
N ASN A 63 20.47 -0.91 -18.77
CA ASN A 63 19.80 0.38 -18.99
C ASN A 63 19.67 0.69 -20.50
N GLY A 64 19.63 -0.36 -21.33
CA GLY A 64 19.46 -0.25 -22.78
C GLY A 64 18.01 -0.02 -23.18
N ASP A 65 17.78 0.16 -24.49
CA ASP A 65 16.44 0.37 -25.04
C ASP A 65 15.69 -0.96 -25.23
N ILE A 66 14.48 -1.02 -24.66
CA ILE A 66 13.50 -2.10 -24.80
C ILE A 66 12.09 -1.54 -25.05
N SER A 67 12.02 -0.31 -25.54
CA SER A 67 10.75 0.43 -25.73
C SER A 67 9.85 -0.20 -26.80
N GLU A 68 10.43 -0.97 -27.73
CA GLU A 68 9.74 -1.62 -28.84
C GLU A 68 9.37 -3.09 -28.55
N TRP A 69 9.61 -3.59 -27.33
CA TRP A 69 9.13 -4.91 -26.92
C TRP A 69 7.61 -4.98 -26.91
N ASP A 70 7.08 -6.06 -27.50
CA ASP A 70 5.66 -6.39 -27.43
C ASP A 70 5.34 -7.02 -26.06
N THR A 71 4.57 -6.29 -25.26
CA THR A 71 4.11 -6.66 -23.93
C THR A 71 2.62 -7.03 -23.89
N SER A 72 1.94 -7.05 -25.04
CA SER A 72 0.49 -7.19 -25.13
C SER A 72 -0.05 -8.51 -24.60
N ASN A 73 0.75 -9.57 -24.55
CA ASN A 73 0.37 -10.87 -23.98
C ASN A 73 0.88 -11.09 -22.54
N VAL A 74 1.60 -10.12 -21.97
CA VAL A 74 2.20 -10.25 -20.64
C VAL A 74 1.14 -10.11 -19.56
N THR A 75 1.16 -11.04 -18.61
CA THR A 75 0.24 -11.13 -17.48
C THR A 75 0.92 -10.94 -16.12
N ASP A 76 2.24 -11.12 -16.07
CA ASP A 76 3.07 -11.03 -14.86
C ASP A 76 4.34 -10.22 -15.16
N MET A 77 4.52 -9.09 -14.48
CA MET A 77 5.72 -8.25 -14.52
C MET A 77 6.38 -8.14 -13.13
N SER A 78 6.07 -9.06 -12.23
CA SER A 78 6.54 -9.01 -10.85
C SER A 78 8.07 -9.05 -10.79
N TYR A 79 8.66 -8.25 -9.91
CA TYR A 79 10.13 -8.13 -9.73
C TYR A 79 10.95 -7.74 -10.99
N MET A 80 10.33 -7.43 -12.14
CA MET A 80 11.03 -7.29 -13.43
C MET A 80 12.22 -6.34 -13.37
N PHE A 81 12.09 -5.19 -12.69
CA PHE A 81 13.15 -4.19 -12.50
C PHE A 81 13.51 -3.96 -11.02
N SER A 82 13.25 -4.95 -10.16
CA SER A 82 13.63 -4.86 -8.74
C SER A 82 15.16 -4.80 -8.61
N ASP A 83 15.64 -3.86 -7.80
CA ASP A 83 17.06 -3.54 -7.60
C ASP A 83 17.83 -3.28 -8.91
N SER A 84 17.14 -2.90 -9.99
CA SER A 84 17.72 -2.63 -11.31
C SER A 84 18.21 -1.18 -11.47
N GLN A 85 19.19 -0.98 -12.35
CA GLN A 85 19.62 0.35 -12.80
C GLN A 85 18.75 0.94 -13.91
N PHE A 86 17.80 0.17 -14.43
CA PHE A 86 16.97 0.55 -15.56
C PHE A 86 16.18 1.84 -15.31
N ASN A 87 16.28 2.78 -16.25
CA ASN A 87 15.52 4.01 -16.34
C ASN A 87 15.21 4.36 -17.80
N GLY A 88 14.97 3.34 -18.63
CA GLY A 88 14.59 3.49 -20.03
C GLY A 88 13.10 3.82 -20.20
N ASN A 89 12.73 4.39 -21.35
CA ASN A 89 11.35 4.72 -21.65
C ASN A 89 10.54 3.46 -22.00
N ILE A 90 9.52 3.16 -21.19
CA ILE A 90 8.57 2.04 -21.39
C ILE A 90 7.11 2.52 -21.42
N SER A 91 6.91 3.82 -21.73
CA SER A 91 5.58 4.45 -21.77
C SER A 91 4.64 3.88 -22.85
N LYS A 92 5.20 3.21 -23.87
CA LYS A 92 4.45 2.60 -24.98
C LYS A 92 4.01 1.15 -24.73
N TRP A 93 4.51 0.52 -23.66
CA TRP A 93 4.17 -0.86 -23.36
C TRP A 93 2.66 -1.03 -23.16
N ASN A 94 2.13 -2.14 -23.67
CA ASN A 94 0.74 -2.51 -23.47
C ASN A 94 0.63 -3.36 -22.20
N THR A 95 0.08 -2.78 -21.14
CA THR A 95 -0.08 -3.43 -19.84
C THR A 95 -1.49 -3.94 -19.57
N SER A 96 -2.40 -3.91 -20.55
CA SER A 96 -3.84 -4.18 -20.34
C SER A 96 -4.14 -5.59 -19.82
N ASN A 97 -3.24 -6.55 -20.07
CA ASN A 97 -3.36 -7.94 -19.62
C ASN A 97 -2.57 -8.23 -18.33
N VAL A 98 -1.79 -7.27 -17.82
CA VAL A 98 -0.94 -7.47 -16.64
C VAL A 98 -1.82 -7.51 -15.39
N THR A 99 -1.67 -8.58 -14.62
CA THR A 99 -2.40 -8.82 -13.37
C THR A 99 -1.53 -8.67 -12.13
N ASP A 100 -0.20 -8.84 -12.27
CA ASP A 100 0.77 -8.74 -11.18
C ASP A 100 1.90 -7.77 -11.56
N MET A 101 2.02 -6.67 -10.80
CA MET A 101 3.11 -5.69 -10.86
C MET A 101 3.86 -5.60 -9.53
N SER A 102 3.71 -6.60 -8.66
CA SER A 102 4.33 -6.62 -7.35
C SER A 102 5.85 -6.57 -7.48
N TRP A 103 6.49 -5.75 -6.64
CA TRP A 103 7.94 -5.54 -6.59
C TRP A 103 8.59 -5.01 -7.89
N MET A 104 7.83 -4.69 -8.94
CA MET A 104 8.39 -4.39 -10.26
C MET A 104 9.50 -3.33 -10.24
N PHE A 105 9.37 -2.27 -9.43
CA PHE A 105 10.37 -1.20 -9.27
C PHE A 105 10.89 -1.08 -7.84
N TYR A 106 10.87 -2.16 -7.05
CA TYR A 106 11.44 -2.16 -5.70
C TYR A 106 12.92 -1.77 -5.73
N ARG A 107 13.32 -0.76 -4.95
CA ARG A 107 14.70 -0.23 -4.91
C ARG A 107 15.28 0.14 -6.29
N SER A 108 14.43 0.41 -7.27
CA SER A 108 14.83 0.76 -8.64
C SER A 108 15.19 2.26 -8.76
N LYS A 109 16.04 2.56 -9.75
CA LYS A 109 16.29 3.94 -10.20
C LYS A 109 15.20 4.48 -11.13
N PHE A 110 14.27 3.63 -11.56
CA PHE A 110 13.24 3.99 -12.52
C PHE A 110 12.39 5.20 -12.07
N ASN A 111 12.30 6.19 -12.94
CA ASN A 111 11.55 7.43 -12.75
C ASN A 111 11.09 8.00 -14.11
N GLU A 112 10.65 7.14 -15.03
CA GLU A 112 10.10 7.56 -16.33
C GLU A 112 8.57 7.58 -16.32
N ASP A 113 7.98 8.24 -17.32
CA ASP A 113 6.53 8.38 -17.44
C ASP A 113 5.84 7.05 -17.78
N ILE A 114 4.93 6.61 -16.91
CA ILE A 114 4.07 5.42 -17.07
C ILE A 114 2.58 5.78 -16.86
N SER A 115 2.24 7.06 -17.02
CA SER A 115 0.87 7.56 -16.82
C SER A 115 -0.15 6.97 -17.80
N LYS A 116 0.30 6.41 -18.93
CA LYS A 116 -0.51 5.81 -19.98
C LYS A 116 -0.70 4.30 -19.85
N TRP A 117 -0.08 3.67 -18.86
CA TRP A 117 -0.29 2.24 -18.62
C TRP A 117 -1.74 1.96 -18.26
N ASP A 118 -2.29 0.92 -18.87
CA ASP A 118 -3.57 0.36 -18.49
C ASP A 118 -3.38 -0.58 -17.31
N THR A 119 -3.87 -0.19 -16.14
CA THR A 119 -3.78 -0.97 -14.90
C THR A 119 -5.10 -1.65 -14.54
N SER A 120 -6.10 -1.62 -15.43
CA SER A 120 -7.46 -2.11 -15.13
C SER A 120 -7.52 -3.60 -14.78
N SER A 121 -6.56 -4.41 -15.26
CA SER A 121 -6.44 -5.84 -14.92
C SER A 121 -5.57 -6.12 -13.69
N VAL A 122 -4.85 -5.13 -13.15
CA VAL A 122 -3.88 -5.34 -12.08
C VAL A 122 -4.60 -5.65 -10.76
N THR A 123 -4.15 -6.71 -10.11
CA THR A 123 -4.67 -7.16 -8.80
C THR A 123 -3.64 -7.02 -7.68
N ASP A 124 -2.35 -7.08 -7.99
CA ASP A 124 -1.27 -6.93 -7.01
C ASP A 124 -0.27 -5.82 -7.40
N MET A 125 -0.12 -4.83 -6.51
CA MET A 125 0.85 -3.72 -6.61
C MET A 125 1.78 -3.68 -5.38
N ASN A 126 1.88 -4.79 -4.64
CA ASN A 126 2.68 -4.91 -3.42
C ASN A 126 4.14 -4.52 -3.68
N HIS A 127 4.72 -3.67 -2.83
CA HIS A 127 6.11 -3.19 -2.95
C HIS A 127 6.50 -2.50 -4.29
N MET A 128 5.59 -2.27 -5.23
CA MET A 128 5.92 -1.83 -6.60
C MET A 128 6.90 -0.66 -6.65
N PHE A 129 6.73 0.36 -5.80
CA PHE A 129 7.62 1.54 -5.71
C PHE A 129 8.30 1.68 -4.34
N SER A 130 8.43 0.58 -3.58
CA SER A 130 9.09 0.64 -2.28
C SER A 130 10.57 0.95 -2.45
N LYS A 131 11.08 1.94 -1.69
CA LYS A 131 12.46 2.46 -1.78
C LYS A 131 12.86 2.91 -3.19
N SER A 132 11.90 3.22 -4.04
CA SER A 132 12.11 3.71 -5.40
C SER A 132 12.26 5.23 -5.43
N GLN A 133 12.93 5.75 -6.47
CA GLN A 133 13.00 7.18 -6.80
C GLN A 133 11.80 7.68 -7.61
N PHE A 134 10.87 6.79 -7.97
CA PHE A 134 9.72 7.11 -8.80
C PHE A 134 8.87 8.23 -8.19
N ASN A 135 8.63 9.29 -8.98
CA ASN A 135 7.74 10.39 -8.60
C ASN A 135 7.00 10.99 -9.81
N LYS A 136 6.52 10.14 -10.73
CA LYS A 136 5.73 10.57 -11.90
C LYS A 136 4.24 10.44 -11.64
N ASN A 137 3.45 11.08 -12.51
CA ASN A 137 2.01 11.09 -12.37
C ASN A 137 1.40 9.71 -12.67
N ILE A 138 0.65 9.19 -11.70
CA ILE A 138 -0.12 7.94 -11.78
C ILE A 138 -1.58 8.13 -11.33
N SER A 139 -2.07 9.37 -11.35
CA SER A 139 -3.41 9.73 -10.88
C SER A 139 -4.54 9.10 -11.71
N ASN A 140 -4.24 8.70 -12.95
CA ASN A 140 -5.20 8.18 -13.92
C ASN A 140 -5.24 6.64 -13.98
N TRP A 141 -4.42 5.96 -13.18
CA TRP A 141 -4.45 4.51 -13.11
C TRP A 141 -5.80 4.00 -12.60
N ASP A 142 -6.33 2.98 -13.27
CA ASP A 142 -7.49 2.25 -12.82
C ASP A 142 -7.05 1.22 -11.77
N THR A 143 -7.47 1.42 -10.52
CA THR A 143 -7.14 0.53 -9.41
C THR A 143 -8.33 -0.30 -8.94
N PHE A 144 -9.44 -0.34 -9.69
CA PHE A 144 -10.68 -1.00 -9.27
C PHE A 144 -10.50 -2.48 -8.91
N ASN A 145 -9.60 -3.18 -9.62
CA ASN A 145 -9.32 -4.59 -9.42
C ASN A 145 -8.19 -4.89 -8.42
N VAL A 146 -7.51 -3.85 -7.91
CA VAL A 146 -6.38 -4.04 -7.00
C VAL A 146 -6.86 -4.56 -5.64
N ILE A 147 -6.23 -5.64 -5.19
CA ILE A 147 -6.49 -6.32 -3.92
C ILE A 147 -5.37 -6.02 -2.92
N ASN A 148 -4.13 -5.90 -3.38
CA ASN A 148 -2.95 -5.75 -2.53
C ASN A 148 -2.14 -4.49 -2.90
N MET A 149 -2.08 -3.52 -1.97
CA MET A 149 -1.28 -2.29 -2.07
C MET A 149 -0.23 -2.22 -0.94
N GLY A 150 0.01 -3.33 -0.24
CA GLY A 150 0.95 -3.36 0.87
C GLY A 150 2.33 -2.88 0.43
N TRP A 151 2.98 -2.06 1.26
CA TRP A 151 4.33 -1.53 1.06
C TRP A 151 4.56 -0.76 -0.24
N MET A 152 3.53 -0.46 -1.06
CA MET A 152 3.70 0.09 -2.41
C MET A 152 4.60 1.34 -2.45
N PHE A 153 4.49 2.25 -1.48
CA PHE A 153 5.31 3.46 -1.36
C PHE A 153 6.18 3.50 -0.08
N HIS A 154 6.51 2.32 0.47
CA HIS A 154 7.33 2.20 1.66
C HIS A 154 8.74 2.76 1.43
N GLU A 155 9.16 3.74 2.23
CA GLU A 155 10.42 4.49 2.08
C GLU A 155 10.58 5.14 0.69
N SER A 156 9.47 5.50 0.04
CA SER A 156 9.45 6.18 -1.27
C SER A 156 9.47 7.71 -1.13
N THR A 157 9.99 8.39 -2.15
CA THR A 157 9.88 9.86 -2.30
C THR A 157 8.58 10.32 -2.93
N PHE A 158 7.71 9.40 -3.36
CA PHE A 158 6.46 9.70 -4.05
C PHE A 158 5.53 10.64 -3.23
N ASP A 159 5.06 11.71 -3.88
CA ASP A 159 4.13 12.69 -3.30
C ASP A 159 2.99 13.11 -4.26
N GLY A 160 2.81 12.36 -5.35
CA GLY A 160 1.79 12.62 -6.38
C GLY A 160 0.34 12.40 -5.93
N ASP A 161 -0.61 12.91 -6.72
CA ASP A 161 -2.05 12.78 -6.46
C ASP A 161 -2.55 11.35 -6.78
N ILE A 162 -3.15 10.72 -5.78
CA ILE A 162 -3.80 9.39 -5.85
C ILE A 162 -5.23 9.44 -5.25
N SER A 163 -5.80 10.65 -5.14
CA SER A 163 -7.12 10.88 -4.55
C SER A 163 -8.28 10.22 -5.32
N LYS A 164 -8.06 9.93 -6.61
CA LYS A 164 -9.03 9.30 -7.53
C LYS A 164 -8.97 7.79 -7.58
N TRP A 165 -7.99 7.17 -6.92
CA TRP A 165 -7.87 5.72 -6.91
C TRP A 165 -9.08 5.06 -6.24
N VAL A 166 -9.55 3.99 -6.87
CA VAL A 166 -10.65 3.17 -6.36
C VAL A 166 -10.05 2.05 -5.52
N THR A 167 -10.29 2.08 -4.22
CA THR A 167 -9.69 1.12 -3.25
C THR A 167 -10.69 0.11 -2.71
N SER A 168 -11.91 0.04 -3.28
CA SER A 168 -13.01 -0.74 -2.71
C SER A 168 -12.78 -2.25 -2.66
N LYS A 169 -11.80 -2.80 -3.39
CA LYS A 169 -11.41 -4.22 -3.33
C LYS A 169 -10.12 -4.47 -2.54
N VAL A 170 -9.42 -3.42 -2.12
CA VAL A 170 -8.13 -3.55 -1.44
C VAL A 170 -8.34 -4.15 -0.06
N THR A 171 -7.57 -5.19 0.24
CA THR A 171 -7.62 -5.90 1.53
C THR A 171 -6.35 -5.67 2.37
N ASN A 172 -5.23 -5.32 1.73
CA ASN A 172 -3.92 -5.11 2.36
C ASN A 172 -3.32 -3.75 1.99
N MET A 173 -3.07 -2.92 3.01
CA MET A 173 -2.38 -1.62 2.91
C MET A 173 -1.23 -1.51 3.93
N ASN A 174 -0.73 -2.66 4.43
CA ASN A 174 0.37 -2.66 5.41
C ASN A 174 1.55 -1.84 4.92
N SER A 175 2.05 -0.95 5.76
CA SER A 175 3.26 -0.15 5.53
C SER A 175 3.29 0.65 4.22
N MET A 176 2.14 0.88 3.57
CA MET A 176 2.07 1.51 2.24
C MET A 176 2.83 2.85 2.17
N PHE A 177 2.77 3.67 3.24
CA PHE A 177 3.44 4.97 3.34
C PHE A 177 4.44 5.04 4.52
N TYR A 178 5.00 3.89 4.95
CA TYR A 178 6.02 3.86 5.99
C TYR A 178 7.22 4.73 5.60
N LYS A 179 7.63 5.67 6.45
CA LYS A 179 8.70 6.67 6.18
C LYS A 179 8.54 7.41 4.83
N SER A 180 7.32 7.55 4.33
CA SER A 180 7.04 8.28 3.09
C SER A 180 6.85 9.78 3.34
N LYS A 181 7.18 10.60 2.33
CA LYS A 181 6.84 12.04 2.28
C LYS A 181 5.39 12.30 1.87
N PHE A 182 4.67 11.28 1.45
CA PHE A 182 3.29 11.40 0.97
C PHE A 182 2.38 12.08 2.01
N ASN A 183 1.67 13.12 1.56
CA ASN A 183 0.70 13.87 2.36
C ASN A 183 -0.48 14.35 1.48
N GLY A 184 -0.83 13.56 0.46
CA GLY A 184 -1.94 13.80 -0.45
C GLY A 184 -3.31 13.46 0.17
N ASP A 185 -4.39 13.95 -0.43
CA ASP A 185 -5.75 13.67 0.03
C ASP A 185 -6.18 12.24 -0.35
N ILE A 186 -6.52 11.44 0.65
CA ILE A 186 -7.04 10.07 0.53
C ILE A 186 -8.35 9.91 1.32
N SER A 187 -9.01 11.03 1.65
CA SER A 187 -10.26 11.06 2.43
C SER A 187 -11.42 10.32 1.75
N LYS A 188 -11.36 10.18 0.42
CA LYS A 188 -12.38 9.53 -0.42
C LYS A 188 -12.13 8.05 -0.67
N TRP A 189 -11.00 7.50 -0.21
CA TRP A 189 -10.72 6.09 -0.37
C TRP A 189 -11.76 5.24 0.38
N ASN A 190 -12.30 4.24 -0.30
CA ASN A 190 -13.13 3.23 0.34
C ASN A 190 -12.22 2.13 0.89
N ILE A 191 -12.07 2.09 2.22
CA ILE A 191 -11.25 1.09 2.92
C ILE A 191 -12.08 0.01 3.62
N SER A 192 -13.39 -0.09 3.32
CA SER A 192 -14.29 -1.01 4.05
C SER A 192 -13.90 -2.48 3.92
N ASN A 193 -13.12 -2.86 2.91
CA ASN A 193 -12.59 -4.22 2.73
C ASN A 193 -11.15 -4.41 3.23
N VAL A 194 -10.50 -3.34 3.71
CA VAL A 194 -9.14 -3.43 4.22
C VAL A 194 -9.15 -4.18 5.54
N THR A 195 -8.34 -5.24 5.60
CA THR A 195 -8.17 -6.05 6.81
C THR A 195 -6.89 -5.73 7.55
N THR A 196 -5.86 -5.24 6.86
CA THR A 196 -4.55 -4.94 7.46
C THR A 196 -3.95 -3.63 6.93
N MET A 197 -3.54 -2.75 7.85
CA MET A 197 -2.87 -1.48 7.58
C MET A 197 -1.84 -1.14 8.67
N SER A 198 -1.18 -2.18 9.20
CA SER A 198 -0.11 -2.03 10.18
C SER A 198 1.02 -1.17 9.59
N HIS A 199 1.59 -0.30 10.41
CA HIS A 199 2.68 0.60 10.03
C HIS A 199 2.41 1.53 8.83
N MET A 200 1.16 1.65 8.34
CA MET A 200 0.84 2.35 7.08
C MET A 200 1.41 3.77 7.00
N PHE A 201 1.37 4.54 8.08
CA PHE A 201 1.91 5.91 8.19
C PHE A 201 3.00 6.05 9.26
N CYS A 202 3.65 4.95 9.63
CA CYS A 202 4.70 4.96 10.65
C CYS A 202 5.91 5.76 10.13
N TYR A 203 6.42 6.69 10.94
CA TYR A 203 7.43 7.68 10.54
C TYR A 203 7.05 8.56 9.33
N SER A 204 5.76 8.68 9.00
CA SER A 204 5.28 9.48 7.85
C SER A 204 4.98 10.94 8.23
N GLN A 205 5.03 11.83 7.23
CA GLN A 205 4.55 13.22 7.31
C GLN A 205 3.03 13.36 7.09
N PHE A 206 2.34 12.25 6.80
CA PHE A 206 0.91 12.25 6.52
C PHE A 206 0.09 12.86 7.68
N ASN A 207 -0.71 13.87 7.37
CA ASN A 207 -1.59 14.53 8.33
C ASN A 207 -2.86 15.09 7.68
N ARG A 208 -3.48 14.31 6.78
CA ARG A 208 -4.77 14.64 6.14
C ARG A 208 -5.95 13.97 6.83
N ASP A 209 -7.14 14.50 6.57
CA ASP A 209 -8.38 13.99 7.14
C ASP A 209 -8.72 12.61 6.56
N ILE A 210 -8.88 11.65 7.46
CA ILE A 210 -9.29 10.27 7.19
C ILE A 210 -10.39 9.84 8.18
N SER A 211 -11.07 10.81 8.79
CA SER A 211 -12.11 10.60 9.81
C SER A 211 -13.32 9.81 9.31
N LYS A 212 -13.52 9.75 7.98
CA LYS A 212 -14.64 9.07 7.31
C LYS A 212 -14.35 7.63 6.89
N TRP A 213 -13.14 7.15 7.11
CA TRP A 213 -12.77 5.78 6.79
C TRP A 213 -13.58 4.78 7.63
N ASP A 214 -14.19 3.80 6.96
CA ASP A 214 -14.83 2.66 7.60
C ASP A 214 -13.79 1.60 7.94
N THR A 215 -13.40 1.53 9.22
CA THR A 215 -12.37 0.62 9.72
C THR A 215 -12.94 -0.67 10.32
N SER A 216 -14.24 -0.97 10.15
CA SER A 216 -14.90 -2.10 10.81
C SER A 216 -14.28 -3.47 10.51
N ASN A 217 -13.69 -3.64 9.33
CA ASN A 217 -13.05 -4.90 8.91
C ASN A 217 -11.54 -4.94 9.17
N VAL A 218 -10.96 -3.86 9.70
CA VAL A 218 -9.53 -3.82 9.96
C VAL A 218 -9.21 -4.59 11.23
N THR A 219 -8.39 -5.63 11.09
CA THR A 219 -7.94 -6.49 12.19
C THR A 219 -6.56 -6.12 12.71
N ASN A 220 -5.75 -5.41 11.91
CA ASN A 220 -4.40 -5.00 12.27
C ASN A 220 -4.07 -3.55 11.88
N MET A 221 -3.94 -2.69 12.89
CA MET A 221 -3.45 -1.30 12.79
C MET A 221 -2.17 -1.08 13.63
N ASN A 222 -1.42 -2.15 13.91
CA ASN A 222 -0.23 -2.04 14.77
C ASN A 222 0.73 -0.97 14.25
N ARG A 223 1.08 -0.01 15.10
CA ARG A 223 2.02 1.09 14.85
C ARG A 223 1.70 1.94 13.62
N MET A 224 0.44 1.99 13.19
CA MET A 224 0.01 2.73 11.99
C MET A 224 0.54 4.17 11.95
N PHE A 225 0.55 4.87 13.07
CA PHE A 225 0.97 6.27 13.21
C PHE A 225 2.18 6.47 14.13
N TYR A 226 2.91 5.40 14.46
CA TYR A 226 4.07 5.49 15.36
C TYR A 226 5.13 6.44 14.79
N ASN A 227 5.57 7.42 15.59
CA ASN A 227 6.48 8.48 15.19
C ASN A 227 6.03 9.27 13.93
N SER A 228 4.73 9.37 13.69
CA SER A 228 4.16 10.19 12.60
C SER A 228 3.77 11.60 13.07
N GLN A 229 3.50 12.49 12.12
CA GLN A 229 2.94 13.84 12.39
C GLN A 229 1.41 13.86 12.53
N PHE A 230 0.76 12.70 12.48
CA PHE A 230 -0.69 12.61 12.41
C PHE A 230 -1.36 13.10 13.70
N ASN A 231 -2.27 14.07 13.59
CA ASN A 231 -3.02 14.63 14.71
C ASN A 231 -4.50 14.91 14.37
N ARG A 232 -5.07 14.18 13.41
CA ARG A 232 -6.47 14.34 12.98
C ARG A 232 -7.44 13.52 13.81
N ASP A 233 -8.72 13.88 13.67
CA ASP A 233 -9.82 13.18 14.32
C ASP A 233 -10.05 11.80 13.67
N ILE A 234 -10.21 10.80 14.52
CA ILE A 234 -10.53 9.41 14.18
C ILE A 234 -11.71 8.90 15.03
N TYR A 235 -12.55 9.81 15.52
CA TYR A 235 -13.68 9.51 16.41
C TYR A 235 -14.69 8.51 15.84
N ASN A 236 -14.87 8.48 14.52
CA ASN A 236 -15.83 7.57 13.88
C ASN A 236 -15.24 6.20 13.52
N TRP A 237 -13.96 5.95 13.81
CA TRP A 237 -13.33 4.69 13.46
C TRP A 237 -13.84 3.55 14.35
N ASN A 238 -14.13 2.42 13.72
CA ASN A 238 -14.47 1.19 14.42
C ASN A 238 -13.20 0.36 14.70
N PHE A 239 -13.02 -0.07 15.95
CA PHE A 239 -11.88 -0.87 16.41
C PHE A 239 -12.29 -2.24 16.95
N SER A 240 -13.55 -2.64 16.78
CA SER A 240 -14.10 -3.89 17.34
C SER A 240 -13.38 -5.14 16.85
N SER A 241 -12.80 -5.09 15.65
CA SER A 241 -12.19 -6.22 14.96
C SER A 241 -10.68 -6.37 15.21
N LEU A 242 -10.07 -5.47 16.00
CA LEU A 242 -8.63 -5.49 16.23
C LEU A 242 -8.18 -6.68 17.08
N TYR A 243 -7.15 -7.39 16.60
CA TYR A 243 -6.44 -8.40 17.39
C TYR A 243 -5.48 -7.78 18.42
N TYR A 244 -4.86 -6.64 18.06
CA TYR A 244 -3.90 -5.95 18.93
C TYR A 244 -4.56 -4.86 19.77
N ASN A 245 -3.93 -4.52 20.89
CA ASN A 245 -4.32 -3.37 21.68
C ASN A 245 -4.24 -2.08 20.83
N ILE A 246 -5.32 -1.32 20.79
CA ILE A 246 -5.43 -0.04 20.07
C ILE A 246 -4.35 0.97 20.49
N ASN A 247 -3.82 0.89 21.71
CA ASN A 247 -2.70 1.72 22.17
C ASN A 247 -1.44 1.57 21.32
N ASN A 248 -1.31 0.45 20.59
CA ASN A 248 -0.19 0.23 19.67
C ASN A 248 -0.31 1.03 18.37
N ILE A 249 -1.41 1.74 18.11
CA ILE A 249 -1.59 2.49 16.86
C ILE A 249 -0.55 3.61 16.69
N GLY A 250 0.06 4.10 17.78
CA GLY A 250 1.19 5.03 17.73
C GLY A 250 0.85 6.51 17.83
N ILE A 251 -0.41 6.85 18.11
CA ILE A 251 -0.86 8.20 18.48
C ILE A 251 -1.53 8.15 19.85
N LYS A 252 -1.45 9.27 20.58
CA LYS A 252 -2.20 9.42 21.82
C LYS A 252 -3.67 9.60 21.47
N ILE A 253 -4.48 8.61 21.83
CA ILE A 253 -5.93 8.71 21.71
C ILE A 253 -6.41 9.62 22.84
N VAL A 254 -6.87 10.82 22.47
CA VAL A 254 -7.39 11.80 23.42
C VAL A 254 -8.83 11.42 23.78
N LYS A 255 -9.08 11.29 25.08
CA LYS A 255 -10.40 11.05 25.66
C LYS A 255 -11.36 12.17 25.21
N LYS A 256 -12.52 11.82 24.67
CA LYS A 256 -13.58 12.79 24.36
C LYS A 256 -14.70 12.65 25.38
N TRP A 257 -15.18 13.77 25.88
CA TRP A 257 -16.35 13.82 26.74
C TRP A 257 -17.59 14.00 25.88
N THR A 258 -18.59 13.14 26.09
CA THR A 258 -19.91 13.25 25.48
C THR A 258 -20.97 13.26 26.57
N ILE A 259 -22.14 13.81 26.27
CA ILE A 259 -23.27 13.81 27.19
C ILE A 259 -24.17 12.64 26.83
N VAL A 260 -24.35 11.74 27.80
CA VAL A 260 -25.30 10.61 27.73
C VAL A 260 -26.51 10.97 28.58
N LYS A 261 -27.70 10.59 28.11
CA LYS A 261 -28.95 10.75 28.87
C LYS A 261 -29.33 9.44 29.56
N VAL A 262 -29.41 9.45 30.88
CA VAL A 262 -29.77 8.28 31.71
C VAL A 262 -30.79 8.71 32.74
N ASP A 263 -31.92 8.01 32.80
CA ASP A 263 -33.06 8.35 33.66
C ASP A 263 -33.43 9.85 33.58
N LYS A 264 -33.48 10.39 32.35
CA LYS A 264 -33.73 11.82 32.06
C LYS A 264 -32.68 12.81 32.61
N LYS A 265 -31.52 12.35 33.09
CA LYS A 265 -30.39 13.21 33.51
C LYS A 265 -29.27 13.17 32.48
N ASN A 266 -28.67 14.34 32.24
CA ASN A 266 -27.47 14.46 31.41
C ASN A 266 -26.24 14.08 32.25
N ILE A 267 -25.47 13.11 31.78
CA ILE A 267 -24.25 12.63 32.41
C ILE A 267 -23.09 12.82 31.43
N GLU A 268 -22.05 13.50 31.86
CA GLU A 268 -20.83 13.63 31.08
C GLU A 268 -20.00 12.34 31.17
N CYS A 269 -19.87 11.64 30.05
CA CYS A 269 -19.18 10.38 29.91
C CYS A 269 -17.92 10.55 29.06
N CYS A 270 -16.80 10.05 29.57
CA CYS A 270 -15.58 9.91 28.79
C CYS A 270 -15.72 8.68 27.89
N VAL A 271 -15.74 8.92 26.59
CA VAL A 271 -15.86 7.86 25.58
C VAL A 271 -14.58 7.71 24.77
N LEU A 272 -14.40 6.50 24.28
CA LEU A 272 -13.25 6.09 23.50
C LEU A 272 -13.66 5.79 22.08
N LEU A 273 -13.95 6.84 21.32
CA LEU A 273 -14.06 6.81 19.86
C LEU A 273 -14.82 5.59 19.28
N GLN A 274 -15.76 5.02 20.03
CA GLN A 274 -16.69 3.97 19.64
C GLN A 274 -18.09 4.45 20.03
N PRO A 275 -19.14 4.01 19.31
CA PRO A 275 -20.49 4.10 19.83
C PRO A 275 -20.47 3.45 21.22
N ILE A 276 -21.11 4.09 22.18
CA ILE A 276 -21.20 3.50 23.51
C ILE A 276 -22.06 2.26 23.33
N ASP A 277 -21.48 1.07 23.49
CA ASP A 277 -22.27 -0.12 23.80
C ASP A 277 -23.18 0.31 24.93
N ASN A 278 -24.48 0.00 24.90
CA ASN A 278 -25.52 0.59 25.75
C ASN A 278 -25.24 0.58 27.27
N GLU A 279 -24.10 0.07 27.73
CA GLU A 279 -23.57 0.03 29.08
C GLU A 279 -22.39 0.98 29.31
N PHE A 280 -22.43 1.77 30.38
CA PHE A 280 -21.29 2.57 30.84
C PHE A 280 -21.04 2.37 32.34
N ILE A 281 -19.80 2.59 32.75
CA ILE A 281 -19.35 2.48 34.13
C ILE A 281 -19.11 3.84 34.76
N LYS A 282 -19.66 4.04 35.96
CA LYS A 282 -19.37 5.22 36.78
C LYS A 282 -18.37 4.87 37.85
N CYS A 283 -17.26 5.61 37.91
CA CYS A 283 -16.30 5.47 38.99
C CYS A 283 -16.91 5.97 40.31
N SER A 284 -16.96 5.11 41.33
CA SER A 284 -17.44 5.45 42.66
C SER A 284 -16.60 6.52 43.37
N THR A 285 -15.29 6.58 43.09
CA THR A 285 -14.35 7.52 43.72
C THR A 285 -14.40 8.93 43.15
N CYS A 286 -14.38 9.07 41.82
CA CYS A 286 -14.31 10.38 41.15
C CYS A 286 -15.60 10.79 40.45
N ASN A 287 -16.64 9.95 40.50
CA ASN A 287 -17.95 10.17 39.89
C ASN A 287 -17.98 10.36 38.37
N HIS A 288 -16.84 10.24 37.68
CA HIS A 288 -16.77 10.27 36.23
C HIS A 288 -17.34 8.98 35.62
N CYS A 289 -18.01 9.12 34.48
CA CYS A 289 -18.56 8.02 33.72
C CYS A 289 -17.68 7.69 32.51
N PHE A 290 -17.61 6.42 32.17
CA PHE A 290 -16.77 5.89 31.10
C PHE A 290 -17.52 4.80 30.34
N ASP A 291 -17.27 4.69 29.06
CA ASP A 291 -17.69 3.53 28.26
C ASP A 291 -17.28 2.21 28.94
N ILE A 292 -18.16 1.19 29.02
CA ILE A 292 -17.81 -0.06 29.72
C ILE A 292 -16.63 -0.80 29.06
N SER A 293 -16.44 -0.64 27.74
CA SER A 293 -15.34 -1.24 26.98
C SER A 293 -13.97 -0.75 27.46
N ILE A 294 -13.94 0.34 28.24
CA ILE A 294 -12.74 0.84 28.89
C ILE A 294 -12.11 -0.17 29.86
N LYS A 295 -12.88 -1.15 30.36
CA LYS A 295 -12.37 -2.23 31.22
C LYS A 295 -11.69 -3.35 30.44
N ASP A 296 -12.14 -3.58 29.20
CA ASP A 296 -11.73 -4.78 28.45
C ASP A 296 -10.66 -4.46 27.40
N LYS A 297 -10.77 -3.30 26.76
CA LYS A 297 -10.01 -2.96 25.55
C LYS A 297 -9.02 -1.81 25.73
N TRP A 298 -9.13 -1.01 26.80
CA TRP A 298 -8.37 0.23 26.94
C TRP A 298 -7.78 0.42 28.34
N ILE A 299 -6.74 1.27 28.43
CA ILE A 299 -5.95 1.62 29.63
C ILE A 299 -4.79 0.66 29.99
N ASP A 300 -3.67 1.28 30.32
CA ASP A 300 -2.46 0.70 30.92
C ASP A 300 -2.72 -0.10 32.21
N ASN A 301 -3.89 0.09 32.84
CA ASN A 301 -4.37 -0.66 33.99
C ASN A 301 -5.89 -0.85 33.93
N LYS A 302 -6.31 -2.01 33.40
CA LYS A 302 -7.72 -2.43 33.26
C LYS A 302 -8.49 -2.47 34.59
N ASN A 303 -7.78 -2.52 35.71
CA ASN A 303 -8.37 -2.66 37.03
C ASN A 303 -8.63 -1.32 37.73
N SER A 304 -8.27 -0.17 37.12
CA SER A 304 -8.35 1.15 37.76
C SER A 304 -9.02 2.21 36.90
N CYS A 305 -9.67 3.17 37.55
CA CYS A 305 -10.23 4.36 36.94
C CYS A 305 -9.13 5.19 36.27
N PRO A 306 -9.26 5.57 35.00
CA PRO A 306 -8.24 6.31 34.27
C PRO A 306 -8.13 7.80 34.65
N MET A 307 -8.95 8.29 35.58
CA MET A 307 -8.92 9.68 36.06
C MET A 307 -8.36 9.80 37.47
N CYS A 308 -8.66 8.85 38.35
CA CYS A 308 -8.27 8.91 39.76
C CYS A 308 -7.48 7.69 40.23
N THR A 309 -7.14 6.77 39.32
CA THR A 309 -6.35 5.54 39.53
C THR A 309 -6.90 4.55 40.58
N SER A 310 -8.01 4.87 41.23
CA SER A 310 -8.72 3.97 42.15
C SER A 310 -9.15 2.71 41.43
N LYS A 311 -9.07 1.55 42.09
CA LYS A 311 -9.55 0.30 41.53
C LYS A 311 -11.03 0.37 41.18
N TRP A 312 -11.47 -0.43 40.20
CA TRP A 312 -12.88 -0.56 39.84
C TRP A 312 -13.68 -1.39 40.87
N GLU A 313 -13.64 -1.02 42.15
CA GLU A 313 -14.39 -1.66 43.23
C GLU A 313 -15.77 -0.97 43.39
N ASN A 314 -16.87 -1.74 43.41
CA ASN A 314 -18.26 -1.28 43.61
C ASN A 314 -18.82 -0.29 42.58
N ASN A 315 -18.50 -0.45 41.29
CA ASN A 315 -19.01 0.46 40.26
C ASN A 315 -20.31 -0.08 39.66
N ASN A 316 -21.31 0.80 39.56
CA ASN A 316 -22.57 0.51 38.89
C ASN A 316 -22.36 0.55 37.36
N ILE A 317 -22.87 -0.48 36.69
CA ILE A 317 -23.07 -0.51 35.25
C ILE A 317 -24.45 0.07 34.98
N TYR A 318 -24.53 1.04 34.10
CA TYR A 318 -25.78 1.71 33.73
C TYR A 318 -26.09 1.44 32.27
N LEU A 319 -27.36 1.18 31.98
CA LEU A 319 -27.87 1.07 30.62
C LEU A 319 -28.34 2.45 30.13
N MET A 320 -28.07 2.80 28.88
CA MET A 320 -28.69 3.96 28.23
C MET A 320 -30.15 3.68 27.90
N GLU A 321 -31.00 4.70 28.07
CA GLU A 321 -32.41 4.69 27.63
C GLU A 321 -32.54 4.77 26.11
#